data_AF-B7Q5V8-F1
#
_entry.id   AF-B7Q5V8-F1
#
_cell.length_a   1.000
_cell.length_b   1.000
_cell.length_c   1.000
_cell.angle_alpha   90.00
_cell.angle_beta   90.00
_cell.angle_gamma   90.00
#
_symmetry.space_group_name_H-M   'P 1'
#
loop_
_entity.id
_entity.type
_entity.pdbx_description
1 polymer ?
#
loop_
_entity_poly.entity_id
_entity_poly.type
_entity_poly.pdbx_seq_one_letter_code
_entity_poly.pdbx_strand_id
1 'polypeptide(L)' 'MINVQSKNSSYFVERIPNNVKAAVCDIPPRGLKMSANFIGYSTAIQELFKRIAKDSAESGLHAVP' A
#
# COMPACT_ATOMS: atom_id res chain seq x y z
N MET A 1 -6.74 -14.90 5.50
CA MET A 1 -6.06 -13.65 5.90
C MET A 1 -5.72 -13.57 7.39
N ILE A 2 -6.44 -14.27 8.27
CA ILE A 2 -6.23 -14.19 9.74
C ILE A 2 -4.82 -14.66 10.14
N ASN A 3 -4.37 -15.84 9.71
CA ASN A 3 -3.02 -16.33 10.04
C ASN A 3 -1.89 -15.39 9.60
N VAL A 4 -2.07 -14.67 8.49
CA VAL A 4 -1.06 -13.71 8.01
C VAL A 4 -1.00 -12.49 8.93
N GLN A 5 -2.16 -11.99 9.37
CA GLN A 5 -2.23 -10.90 10.35
C GLN A 5 -1.64 -11.33 11.70
N SER A 6 -1.95 -12.54 12.18
CA SER A 6 -1.41 -13.03 13.45
C SER A 6 0.12 -13.23 13.42
N LYS A 7 0.67 -13.73 12.31
CA LYS A 7 2.12 -13.91 12.16
C LYS A 7 2.89 -12.60 12.03
N ASN A 8 2.24 -11.55 11.53
CA ASN A 8 2.86 -10.26 11.23
C ASN A 8 2.21 -9.11 12.01
N SER A 9 1.70 -9.39 13.21
CA SER A 9 0.85 -8.46 13.97
C SER A 9 1.52 -7.09 14.19
N SER A 10 2.84 -7.06 14.34
CA SER A 10 3.64 -5.83 14.51
C SER A 10 3.58 -4.86 13.33
N TYR A 11 3.18 -5.31 12.14
CA TYR A 11 3.02 -4.43 10.96
C TYR A 11 1.62 -3.80 10.86
N PHE A 12 0.68 -4.20 11.72
CA PHE A 12 -0.69 -3.68 11.72
C PHE A 12 -0.90 -2.75 12.93
N VAL A 13 -1.58 -1.62 12.71
CA VAL A 13 -1.86 -0.67 13.80
C VAL A 13 -2.91 -1.24 14.76
N GLU A 14 -2.53 -1.43 16.03
CA GLU A 14 -3.40 -2.06 17.04
C GLU A 14 -4.60 -1.19 17.44
N ARG A 15 -4.49 0.13 17.32
CA ARG A 15 -5.56 1.08 17.66
C ARG A 15 -6.78 0.96 16.75
N ILE A 16 -6.67 0.30 15.59
CA ILE A 16 -7.78 0.08 14.66
C ILE A 16 -7.97 -1.43 14.48
N PRO A 17 -8.89 -2.06 15.21
CA PRO A 17 -9.11 -3.50 15.12
C PRO A 17 -9.69 -3.89 13.76
N ASN A 18 -9.32 -5.07 13.25
CA ASN A 18 -9.83 -5.63 11.99
C ASN A 18 -9.67 -4.70 10.77
N ASN A 19 -8.54 -3.99 10.69
CA ASN A 19 -8.21 -3.03 9.62
C ASN A 19 -7.90 -3.67 8.25
N VAL A 20 -7.95 -5.01 8.15
CA VAL A 20 -7.85 -5.74 6.87
C VAL A 20 -9.20 -6.37 6.53
N LYS A 21 -9.70 -6.10 5.32
CA LYS A 21 -10.89 -6.73 4.75
C LYS A 21 -10.54 -7.41 3.44
N ALA A 22 -11.23 -8.50 3.15
CA ALA A 22 -11.09 -9.24 1.90
C ALA A 22 -12.47 -9.42 1.29
N ALA A 23 -12.54 -9.27 -0.04
CA ALA A 23 -13.71 -9.57 -0.84
C ALA A 23 -13.32 -10.57 -1.93
N VAL A 24 -14.27 -11.39 -2.36
CA VAL A 24 -14.09 -12.39 -3.42
C VAL A 24 -15.07 -12.04 -4.54
N CYS A 25 -14.59 -12.13 -5.78
CA CYS A 25 -15.39 -11.96 -6.98
C CYS A 25 -15.37 -13.26 -7.76
N ASP A 26 -16.55 -13.75 -8.18
CA ASP A 26 -16.68 -15.01 -8.91
C ASP A 26 -16.24 -14.91 -10.38
N ILE A 27 -16.25 -13.69 -10.94
CA ILE A 27 -15.88 -13.44 -12.34
C ILE A 27 -14.42 -12.96 -12.38
N PRO A 28 -13.47 -13.75 -12.92
CA PRO A 28 -12.08 -13.33 -13.05
C PRO A 28 -11.88 -12.37 -14.23
N PRO A 29 -10.78 -11.59 -14.23
CA PRO A 29 -10.44 -10.74 -15.37
C PRO A 29 -10.10 -11.56 -16.63
N ARG A 30 -10.32 -10.96 -17.80
CA ARG A 30 -10.10 -11.64 -19.10
C ARG A 30 -8.66 -12.13 -19.22
N GLY A 31 -8.49 -13.38 -19.65
CA GLY A 31 -7.18 -14.00 -19.88
C GLY A 31 -6.49 -14.57 -18.63
N LEU A 32 -7.10 -14.46 -17.44
CA LEU A 32 -6.56 -15.02 -16.20
C LEU A 32 -7.58 -15.95 -15.54
N LYS A 33 -7.09 -17.03 -14.91
CA LYS A 33 -7.93 -17.95 -14.11
C LYS A 33 -8.19 -17.44 -12.69
N MET A 34 -7.34 -16.55 -12.19
CA MET A 34 -7.41 -15.96 -10.86
C MET A 34 -6.62 -14.65 -10.83
N SER A 35 -7.06 -13.69 -10.03
CA SER A 35 -6.32 -12.46 -9.74
C SER A 35 -6.61 -12.02 -8.31
N ALA A 36 -5.65 -11.36 -7.67
CA ALA A 36 -5.84 -10.67 -6.41
C ALA A 36 -5.43 -9.21 -6.57
N ASN A 37 -6.20 -8.30 -5.98
CA ASN A 37 -5.85 -6.89 -5.90
C ASN A 37 -5.70 -6.50 -4.43
N PHE A 38 -4.61 -5.81 -4.10
CA PHE A 38 -4.33 -5.36 -2.74
C PHE A 38 -4.32 -3.84 -2.69
N ILE A 39 -5.17 -3.28 -1.83
CA ILE A 39 -5.23 -1.85 -1.55
C ILE A 39 -4.80 -1.66 -0.10
N GLY A 40 -3.65 -1.03 0.11
CA GLY A 40 -3.08 -0.82 1.43
C GLY A 40 -2.91 0.67 1.74
N TYR A 41 -3.34 1.08 2.92
CA TYR A 41 -2.97 2.37 3.50
C TYR A 41 -1.83 2.16 4.51
N SER A 42 -0.60 2.37 4.05
CA SER A 42 0.61 2.09 4.84
C SER A 42 1.44 3.35 5.03
N THR A 43 2.07 3.49 6.20
CA THR A 43 3.06 4.55 6.47
C THR A 43 4.28 4.46 5.55
N ALA A 44 4.51 3.31 4.90
CA ALA A 44 5.58 3.13 3.92
C ALA A 44 5.47 4.10 2.72
N ILE A 45 4.28 4.64 2.42
CA ILE A 45 4.10 5.61 1.33
C ILE A 45 4.97 6.86 1.49
N GLN A 46 5.35 7.21 2.73
CA GLN A 46 6.25 8.33 3.00
C GLN A 46 7.60 8.19 2.29
N GLU A 47 8.08 6.96 2.09
CA GLU A 47 9.37 6.70 1.43
C GLU A 47 9.32 7.09 -0.05
N LEU A 48 8.18 6.87 -0.70
CA LEU A 48 7.95 7.33 -2.07
C LEU A 48 8.01 8.86 -2.13
N PHE A 49 7.32 9.54 -1.21
CA PHE A 49 7.33 11.01 -1.17
C PHE A 49 8.72 11.58 -0.87
N LYS A 50 9.49 10.95 0.02
CA LYS A 50 10.88 11.34 0.30
C LYS A 50 11.77 11.25 -0.95
N ARG A 51 11.60 10.20 -1.76
CA ARG A 51 12.35 10.05 -3.02
C ARG A 51 12.01 11.17 -4.01
N ILE A 52 10.71 11.41 -4.22
CA ILE A 52 10.25 12.49 -5.11
C ILE A 52 10.78 13.85 -4.63
N ALA A 53 10.74 14.12 -3.33
CA ALA A 53 11.25 15.37 -2.75
C ALA A 53 12.77 15.52 -2.96
N LYS A 54 13.53 14.42 -2.80
CA LYS A 54 14.96 14.39 -3.06
C LYS A 54 15.26 14.69 -4.54
N ASP A 55 14.61 13.99 -5.46
CA ASP A 55 14.81 14.16 -6.90
C ASP A 55 14.43 15.59 -7.34
N SER A 56 13.38 16.16 -6.75
CA SER A 56 12.95 17.54 -7.01
C SER A 56 13.97 18.58 -6.52
N ALA A 57 14.59 18.33 -5.36
CA ALA A 57 15.64 19.21 -4.83
C ALA A 57 16.94 19.12 -5.65
N GLU A 58 17.27 17.95 -6.20
CA GLU A 58 18.50 17.73 -6.98
C GLU A 58 18.39 18.20 -8.44
N SER A 59 17.19 18.19 -9.02
CA SER A 59 16.94 18.59 -10.42
C SER A 59 16.94 20.11 -10.67
N GLY A 60 17.16 20.93 -9.63
CA GLY A 60 17.38 22.37 -9.79
C GLY A 60 16.19 23.15 -10.36
N LEU A 61 14.98 22.58 -10.37
CA LEU A 61 13.77 23.33 -10.67
C LEU A 61 13.51 24.25 -9.47
N HIS A 62 14.06 25.45 -9.53
CA HIS A 62 13.70 26.57 -8.67
C HIS A 62 12.17 26.58 -8.59
N ALA A 63 11.62 26.32 -7.41
CA ALA A 63 10.26 26.73 -7.12
C ALA A 63 10.21 28.24 -7.43
N VAL A 64 9.59 28.57 -8.55
CA VAL A 64 9.22 29.97 -8.85
C VAL A 64 8.26 30.36 -7.73
N PRO A 65 8.50 31.50 -7.05
CA PRO A 65 7.74 31.92 -5.87
C PRO A 65 6.23 32.03 -6.15
#